data_AF-A0A8K0NHJ7-F1
#
_entry.id   AF-A0A8K0NHJ7-F1
#
_cell.length_a   1.000
_cell.length_b   1.000
_cell.length_c   1.000
_cell.angle_alpha   90.00
_cell.angle_beta   90.00
_cell.angle_gamma   90.00
#
_symmetry.space_group_name_H-M   'P 1'
#
loop_
_entity.id
_entity.type
_entity.pdbx_description
1 polymer ?
#
loop_
_entity_poly.entity_id
_entity_poly.type
_entity_poly.pdbx_seq_one_letter_code
_entity_poly.pdbx_strand_id
1 'polypeptide(L)' 'MVPHMSGTSLDAQRRYADGTKAILTSYLSGKHDYRPEDLIVRGGEYATRAYGERK' A
#
# COMPACT_ATOMS: atom_id res chain seq x y z
N MET A 1 2.59 -5.82 -27.08
CA MET A 1 3.20 -4.80 -26.18
C MET A 1 2.26 -3.61 -26.10
N VAL A 2 2.11 -3.04 -24.91
CA VAL A 2 1.30 -1.83 -24.63
C VAL A 2 2.01 -0.99 -23.56
N PRO A 3 1.66 0.30 -23.39
CA PRO A 3 2.13 1.08 -22.25
C PRO A 3 1.77 0.44 -20.90
N HIS A 4 2.48 0.79 -19.83
CA HIS A 4 2.18 0.28 -18.49
C HIS A 4 0.89 0.91 -17.95
N MET A 5 -0.24 0.30 -18.32
CA MET A 5 -1.58 0.80 -18.02
C MET A 5 -2.51 -0.25 -17.40
N SER A 6 -2.07 -1.52 -17.31
CA SER A 6 -2.89 -2.62 -16.77
C SER A 6 -3.34 -2.38 -15.33
N GLY A 7 -2.48 -1.79 -14.49
CA GLY A 7 -2.80 -1.42 -13.10
C GLY A 7 -3.57 -0.11 -12.94
N THR A 8 -3.82 0.63 -14.03
CA THR A 8 -4.46 1.96 -14.00
C THR A 8 -5.73 2.03 -14.86
N SER A 9 -6.44 0.91 -15.03
CA SER A 9 -7.80 0.92 -15.58
C SER A 9 -8.74 1.74 -14.67
N LEU A 10 -9.80 2.33 -15.21
CA LEU A 10 -10.73 3.18 -14.44
C LEU A 10 -11.27 2.49 -13.18
N ASP A 11 -11.55 1.19 -13.26
CA ASP A 11 -11.98 0.40 -12.09
C ASP A 11 -10.88 0.26 -11.03
N ALA A 12 -9.62 0.08 -11.45
CA ALA A 12 -8.48 0.02 -10.54
C ALA A 12 -8.19 1.38 -9.89
N GLN A 13 -8.31 2.47 -10.66
CA GLN A 13 -8.10 3.84 -10.16
C GLN A 13 -8.98 4.17 -8.97
N ARG A 14 -10.27 3.83 -9.05
CA ARG A 14 -11.20 4.01 -7.93
C ARG A 14 -10.69 3.32 -6.66
N ARG A 15 -10.28 2.05 -6.77
CA ARG A 15 -9.86 1.25 -5.60
C ARG A 15 -8.57 1.77 -4.96
N TYR A 16 -7.54 2.06 -5.75
CA TYR A 16 -6.28 2.53 -5.17
C TYR A 16 -6.39 3.98 -4.66
N ALA A 17 -7.28 4.81 -5.22
CA ALA A 17 -7.54 6.14 -4.70
C ALA A 17 -8.17 6.09 -3.30
N ASP A 18 -9.18 5.24 -3.11
CA ASP A 18 -9.79 4.98 -1.79
C ASP A 18 -8.76 4.40 -0.80
N GLY A 19 -7.91 3.47 -1.27
CA GLY A 19 -6.83 2.90 -0.47
C GLY A 19 -5.81 3.94 0.02
N THR A 20 -5.33 4.82 -0.87
CA THR A 20 -4.42 5.91 -0.49
C THR A 20 -5.07 6.83 0.54
N LYS A 21 -6.35 7.18 0.38
CA LYS A 21 -7.08 7.99 1.35
C LYS A 21 -7.16 7.31 2.72
N ALA A 22 -7.38 6.00 2.77
CA ALA A 22 -7.39 5.25 4.02
C ALA A 22 -6.03 5.30 4.74
N ILE A 23 -4.93 5.06 4.01
CA ILE A 23 -3.57 5.13 4.58
C ILE A 23 -3.24 6.53 5.11
N LEU A 24 -3.59 7.58 4.35
CA LEU A 24 -3.40 8.96 4.80
C LEU A 24 -4.25 9.26 6.03
N THR A 25 -5.48 8.75 6.12
CA THR A 25 -6.34 8.93 7.29
C THR A 25 -5.71 8.29 8.53
N SER A 26 -5.15 7.08 8.43
CA SER A 26 -4.42 6.44 9.53
C SER A 26 -3.21 7.25 10.00
N TYR A 27 -2.45 7.85 9.07
CA TYR A 27 -1.30 8.70 9.41
C TYR A 27 -1.73 10.03 10.03
N LEU A 28 -2.61 10.78 9.35
CA LEU A 28 -2.99 12.15 9.72
C LEU A 28 -3.89 12.20 10.97
N SER A 29 -4.60 11.12 11.29
CA SER A 29 -5.33 11.00 12.55
C SER A 29 -4.43 10.69 13.76
N GLY A 30 -3.14 10.39 13.54
CA GLY A 30 -2.20 9.96 14.58
C GLY A 30 -2.42 8.54 15.10
N LYS A 31 -3.42 7.81 14.59
CA LYS A 31 -3.71 6.42 15.03
C LYS A 31 -2.64 5.44 14.55
N HIS A 32 -2.08 5.68 13.37
CA HIS A 32 -1.12 4.78 12.73
C HIS A 32 -1.61 3.32 12.65
N ASP A 33 -2.91 3.17 12.43
CA ASP A 33 -3.69 1.92 12.37
C ASP A 33 -3.77 1.37 10.94
N TYR A 34 -2.61 1.34 10.25
CA TYR A 34 -2.51 0.78 8.91
C TYR A 34 -2.90 -0.70 8.89
N ARG A 35 -3.47 -1.16 7.77
CA ARG A 35 -3.62 -2.58 7.51
C ARG A 35 -2.23 -3.22 7.41
N PRO A 36 -1.94 -4.35 8.09
CA PRO A 36 -0.62 -4.99 8.04
C PRO A 36 -0.14 -5.30 6.62
N GLU A 37 -1.05 -5.71 5.74
CA GLU A 37 -0.77 -6.06 4.34
C GLU A 37 -0.43 -4.87 3.44
N ASP A 38 -0.74 -3.64 3.85
CA ASP A 38 -0.35 -2.43 3.11
C ASP A 38 1.10 -2.00 3.43
N LEU A 39 1.70 -2.55 4.49
CA LEU A 39 3.02 -2.16 4.95
C LEU A 39 4.12 -2.97 4.25
N ILE A 40 5.03 -2.27 3.58
CA ILE A 40 6.24 -2.86 3.01
C ILE A 40 7.40 -2.78 4.01
N VAL A 41 7.58 -1.61 4.63
CA VAL A 41 8.55 -1.34 5.70
C VAL A 41 7.89 -0.47 6.77
N ARG A 42 8.29 -0.63 8.03
CA ARG A 42 7.84 0.20 9.15
C ARG A 42 8.85 0.12 10.28
N GLY A 43 9.12 1.26 10.93
CA GLY A 43 9.99 1.30 12.12
C GLY A 43 11.43 0.84 11.88
N GLY A 44 11.95 0.96 10.66
CA GLY A 44 13.31 0.52 10.29
C GLY A 44 13.41 -0.94 9.85
N GLU A 45 12.30 -1.69 9.86
CA GLU A 45 12.25 -3.11 9.47
C GLU A 45 11.29 -3.35 8.32
N TYR A 46 11.40 -4.51 7.69
CA TYR A 46 10.43 -4.93 6.68
C TYR A 46 9.19 -5.54 7.33
N ALA A 47 8.03 -5.09 6.87
CA ALA A 47 6.74 -5.53 7.40
C ALA A 47 6.10 -6.67 6.57
N THR A 48 6.77 -7.09 5.48
CA THR A 48 6.27 -8.11 4.55
C THR A 48 7.28 -9.21 4.29
N ARG A 49 6.77 -10.43 4.08
CA ARG A 49 7.55 -11.60 3.65
C ARG A 49 7.63 -11.76 2.13
N ALA A 50 6.87 -10.97 1.37
CA ALA A 50 6.78 -11.12 -0.09
C ALA A 50 8.02 -10.60 -0.84
N TYR A 51 8.90 -9.86 -0.16
CA TYR A 51 10.07 -9.21 -0.76
C TYR A 51 11.37 -9.91 -0.34
N GLY A 52 11.46 -11.21 -0.66
CA GLY A 52 12.62 -12.06 -0.37
C GLY A 52 12.59 -12.74 1.01
N GLU A 53 13.30 -13.86 1.11
CA GLU A 53 13.50 -14.58 2.38
C GLU A 53 14.37 -13.76 3.33
N ARG A 54 14.02 -13.80 4.61
CA ARG A 54 14.64 -13.00 5.67
C ARG A 54 14.99 -13.93 6.83
N LYS A 55 16.03 -13.55 7.57
CA LYS A 55 16.51 -14.28 8.75
C LYS A 55 15.52 -14.21 9.91
#